data_AF-J2YCG2-F1
#
_entry.id   AF-J2YCG2-F1
#
_cell.length_a   1.000
_cell.length_b   1.000
_cell.length_c   1.000
_cell.angle_alpha   90.00
_cell.angle_beta   90.00
_cell.angle_gamma   90.00
#
_symmetry.space_group_name_H-M   'P 1'
#
loop_
_entity.id
_entity.type
_entity.pdbx_description
1 polymer ?
#
loop_
_entity_poly.entity_id
_entity_poly.type
_entity_poly.pdbx_seq_one_letter_code
_entity_poly.pdbx_strand_id
1 'polypeptide(L)' 'MLLNLCQPGEYTDDLFAISQPAEATKVMTVLDEINQRWGKGTLRTASVPVNPAWGMRRELMSQNYTTRLDQLWKVSCR' A
#
# COMPACT_ATOMS: atom_id res chain seq x y z
N MET A 1 -2.12 -4.08 19.98
CA MET A 1 -1.32 -2.84 20.15
C MET A 1 0.00 -3.01 19.41
N LEU A 2 0.39 -2.07 18.55
CA LEU A 2 1.66 -2.09 17.82
C LEU A 2 2.73 -1.37 18.66
N LEU A 3 3.35 -2.09 19.58
CA LEU A 3 4.24 -1.51 20.61
C LEU A 3 5.66 -1.18 20.13
N ASN A 4 6.04 -1.52 18.89
CA ASN A 4 7.41 -1.39 18.37
C ASN A 4 7.43 -0.74 16.98
N LEU A 5 6.70 0.36 16.80
CA LEU A 5 6.85 1.18 15.59
C LEU A 5 8.03 2.14 15.83
N CYS A 6 9.14 1.90 15.15
CA CYS A 6 10.31 2.77 15.17
C CYS A 6 10.28 3.72 13.97
N GLN A 7 10.68 4.97 14.16
CA GLN A 7 10.83 5.93 13.06
C GLN A 7 12.07 5.58 12.21
N PRO A 8 12.11 6.01 10.94
CA PRO A 8 13.30 5.88 10.10
C PRO A 8 14.51 6.51 10.81
N GLY A 9 15.55 5.70 11.08
CA GLY A 9 16.76 6.13 11.78
C GLY A 9 16.78 5.83 13.29
N GLU A 10 15.69 5.39 13.90
CA GLU A 10 15.65 5.05 15.34
C GLU A 10 16.23 3.65 15.65
N TYR A 11 16.37 2.79 14.64
CA TYR A 11 16.98 1.47 14.80
C TYR A 11 17.71 1.04 13.51
N THR A 12 19.03 0.89 13.59
CA THR A 12 19.85 0.24 12.55
C THR A 12 20.63 -0.87 13.23
N ASP A 13 20.18 -2.11 13.05
CA ASP A 13 20.76 -3.29 13.73
C ASP A 13 21.92 -3.93 12.94
N ASP A 14 22.15 -3.49 11.70
CA ASP A 14 23.05 -4.15 10.75
C ASP A 14 24.15 -3.20 10.25
N LEU A 15 25.41 -3.58 10.50
CA LEU A 15 26.63 -2.82 10.17
C LEU A 15 26.91 -2.72 8.67
N PHE A 16 26.26 -3.54 7.84
CA PHE A 16 26.43 -3.55 6.38
C PHE A 16 25.20 -3.07 5.61
N ALA A 17 24.16 -2.63 6.32
CA ALA A 17 23.01 -2.03 5.69
C ALA A 17 23.41 -0.69 5.07
N ILE A 18 23.26 -0.56 3.76
CA ILE A 18 23.26 0.75 3.11
C ILE A 18 22.04 1.49 3.67
N SER A 19 22.28 2.42 4.60
CA SER A 19 21.23 3.32 5.11
C SER A 19 20.51 3.93 3.90
N GLN A 20 19.17 3.94 3.94
CA GLN A 20 18.38 4.40 2.82
C GLN A 20 18.83 5.82 2.44
N PRO A 21 19.35 6.03 1.22
CA PRO A 21 19.88 7.33 0.84
C PRO A 21 18.76 8.36 0.87
N ALA A 22 19.06 9.59 1.30
CA ALA A 22 18.08 10.67 1.41
C ALA A 22 17.38 10.96 0.07
N GLU A 23 18.04 10.66 -1.04
CA GLU A 23 17.50 10.70 -2.40
C GLU A 23 16.34 9.72 -2.59
N ALA A 24 16.43 8.50 -2.04
CA ALA A 24 15.36 7.51 -2.11
C ALA A 24 14.12 8.00 -1.36
N THR A 25 14.29 8.65 -0.22
CA THR A 25 13.18 9.26 0.54
C THR A 25 12.46 10.31 -0.30
N LYS A 26 13.21 11.22 -0.95
CA LYS A 26 12.62 12.25 -1.83
C LYS A 26 11.83 11.63 -2.99
N VAL A 27 12.36 10.58 -3.61
CA VAL A 27 11.67 9.86 -4.69
C VAL A 27 10.37 9.24 -4.17
N MET A 28 10.39 8.63 -2.99
CA MET A 28 9.17 8.05 -2.38
C MET A 28 8.14 9.14 -2.04
N THR A 29 8.57 10.29 -1.52
CA THR A 29 7.66 11.43 -1.28
C THR A 29 6.94 11.87 -2.55
N VAL A 30 7.68 12.04 -3.66
CA VAL A 30 7.08 12.44 -4.95
C VAL A 30 6.12 11.36 -5.46
N LEU A 31 6.49 10.08 -5.32
CA LEU A 31 5.64 8.96 -5.71
C LEU A 31 4.33 8.94 -4.90
N ASP A 32 4.41 9.22 -3.60
CA ASP A 32 3.25 9.30 -2.71
C ASP A 32 2.37 10.50 -3.03
N GLU A 33 2.94 11.68 -3.33
CA GLU A 33 2.18 12.87 -3.76
C GLU A 33 1.38 12.62 -5.05
N ILE A 34 2.00 11.96 -6.03
CA ILE A 34 1.33 11.61 -7.29
C ILE A 34 0.19 10.62 -7.01
N ASN A 35 0.45 9.59 -6.19
CA ASN A 35 -0.57 8.62 -5.80
C ASN A 35 -1.72 9.25 -4.99
N GLN A 36 -1.44 10.25 -4.16
CA GLN A 36 -2.48 10.97 -3.42
C GLN A 36 -3.38 11.79 -4.36
N ARG A 37 -2.78 12.41 -5.38
CA ARG A 37 -3.51 13.27 -6.33
C ARG A 37 -4.34 12.48 -7.34
N TRP A 38 -3.81 11.38 -7.87
CA TRP A 38 -4.43 10.63 -8.98
C TRP A 38 -5.08 9.31 -8.55
N GLY A 39 -4.92 8.93 -7.28
CA GLY A 39 -5.49 7.71 -6.71
C GLY A 39 -4.42 6.68 -6.36
N LYS A 40 -4.71 5.90 -5.31
CA LYS A 40 -3.80 4.89 -4.77
C LYS A 40 -3.44 3.87 -5.86
N GLY A 41 -2.13 3.70 -6.09
CA GLY A 41 -1.60 2.74 -7.05
C GLY A 41 -1.48 3.26 -8.49
N THR A 42 -1.56 4.57 -8.71
CA THR A 42 -1.29 5.20 -10.01
C THR A 42 0.17 4.98 -10.43
N LEU A 43 1.11 5.17 -9.51
CA LEU A 43 2.52 4.86 -9.67
C LEU A 43 2.95 3.79 -8.66
N ARG A 44 3.79 2.87 -9.12
CA ARG A 44 4.42 1.82 -8.29
C ARG A 44 5.84 1.55 -8.77
N THR A 45 6.67 1.01 -7.89
CA THR A 45 8.01 0.57 -8.24
C THR A 45 7.96 -0.59 -9.23
N ALA A 46 8.78 -0.56 -10.27
CA ALA A 46 8.82 -1.59 -11.32
C ALA A 46 9.21 -2.98 -10.79
N SER A 47 9.94 -3.05 -9.68
CA SER A 47 10.30 -4.31 -9.01
C SER A 47 9.10 -4.99 -8.33
N VAL A 48 7.98 -4.27 -8.12
CA VAL A 48 6.78 -4.82 -7.50
C VAL A 48 5.85 -5.37 -8.60
N PRO A 49 5.58 -6.69 -8.61
CA PRO A 49 4.66 -7.29 -9.58
C PRO A 49 3.23 -6.81 -9.34
N VAL A 50 2.36 -6.93 -10.36
CA VAL A 50 0.95 -6.51 -10.26
C VAL A 50 0.21 -7.24 -9.14
N ASN A 51 0.47 -8.53 -8.99
CA ASN A 51 -0.14 -9.37 -7.97
C ASN A 51 0.97 -10.05 -7.15
N PRO A 52 1.52 -9.39 -6.12
CA PRO A 52 2.55 -9.98 -5.28
C PRO A 52 1.96 -11.10 -4.41
N ALA A 53 2.63 -12.25 -4.34
CA ALA A 53 2.23 -13.35 -3.47
C ALA A 53 2.24 -12.98 -1.97
N TRP A 54 3.04 -11.98 -1.60
CA TRP A 54 3.11 -11.39 -0.26
C TRP A 54 2.10 -10.27 -0.02
N GLY A 55 1.17 -10.04 -0.95
CA GLY A 55 0.06 -9.11 -0.76
C GLY A 55 -0.89 -9.58 0.35
N MET A 56 -1.68 -8.65 0.89
CA MET A 56 -2.71 -8.96 1.89
C MET A 56 -3.71 -9.98 1.32
N ARG A 57 -3.75 -11.18 1.90
CA ARG A 57 -4.72 -12.22 1.53
C ARG A 57 -6.10 -11.87 2.08
N ARG A 58 -7.01 -11.52 1.17
CA ARG A 58 -8.37 -11.06 1.48
C ARG A 58 -9.46 -11.86 0.77
N GLU A 59 -9.17 -13.12 0.48
CA GLU A 59 -10.03 -14.04 -0.29
C GLU A 59 -11.37 -14.34 0.41
N LEU A 60 -11.41 -14.26 1.75
CA LEU A 60 -12.59 -14.57 2.56
C LEU A 60 -13.29 -13.32 3.13
N MET A 61 -13.08 -12.14 2.53
CA MET A 61 -13.79 -10.93 2.97
C MET A 61 -15.28 -11.02 2.68
N SER A 62 -16.11 -10.59 3.64
CA SER A 62 -17.51 -10.30 3.39
C SER A 62 -17.65 -9.17 2.38
N GLN A 63 -18.76 -9.14 1.65
CA GLN A 63 -19.04 -8.07 0.69
C GLN A 63 -19.15 -6.71 1.40
N ASN A 64 -18.56 -5.69 0.77
CA ASN A 64 -18.51 -4.31 1.23
C ASN A 64 -19.79 -3.55 0.83
N TYR A 65 -20.94 -3.98 1.34
CA TYR A 65 -22.24 -3.41 0.96
C TYR A 65 -22.36 -1.90 1.20
N THR A 66 -21.61 -1.33 2.15
CA THR A 66 -21.68 0.10 2.50
C THR A 66 -20.70 0.98 1.75
N THR A 67 -19.64 0.42 1.17
CA THR A 67 -18.55 1.20 0.55
C THR A 67 -18.35 0.89 -0.93
N ARG A 68 -19.03 -0.13 -1.47
CA ARG A 68 -18.88 -0.56 -2.85
C ARG A 68 -20.22 -0.92 -3.50
N LEU A 69 -20.68 -0.04 -4.40
CA LEU A 69 -21.95 -0.19 -5.11
C LEU A 69 -21.97 -1.42 -6.04
N ASP A 70 -20.82 -1.82 -6.57
CA ASP A 70 -20.65 -3.03 -7.39
C ASP A 70 -20.92 -4.32 -6.62
N GLN A 71 -20.86 -4.27 -5.28
CA GLN A 71 -21.09 -5.41 -4.40
C GLN A 71 -22.51 -5.45 -3.83
N LEU A 72 -23.37 -4.48 -4.19
CA LEU A 72 -24.79 -4.50 -3.85
C LEU A 72 -25.55 -5.52 -4.70
N TRP A 73 -26.62 -6.08 -4.13
CA TRP A 73 -27.53 -6.93 -4.88
C TRP A 73 -28.29 -6.13 -5.93
N LYS A 74 -28.29 -6.63 -7.17
CA LYS A 74 -29.12 -6.10 -8.25
C LYS A 74 -30.44 -6.84 -8.24
N VAL A 75 -31.52 -6.14 -7.93
CA VAL A 75 -32.89 -6.66 -8.04
C VAL A 75 -33.49 -6.13 -9.33
N SER A 76 -34.09 -7.01 -10.13
CA SER A 76 -34.85 -6.60 -11.32
C SER A 76 -36.34 -6.67 -11.00
N CYS A 77 -37.10 -5.66 -11.44
CA CYS A 77 -38.56 -5.65 -11.37
C CYS A 77 -39.11 -5.94 -12.78
N ARG A 78 -40.18 -6.73 -12.86
CA ARG A 78 -40.92 -7.00 -14.11
C ARG A 78 -42.03 -5.99 -14.31
#